data_AF-A0A494WXV4-F1
#
_entry.id   AF-A0A494WXV4-F1
#
_cell.length_a   1.000
_cell.length_b   1.000
_cell.length_c   1.000
_cell.angle_alpha   90.00
_cell.angle_beta   90.00
_cell.angle_gamma   90.00
#
_symmetry.space_group_name_H-M   'P 1'
#
loop_
_entity.id
_entity.type
_entity.pdbx_description
1 polymer ?
#
loop_
_entity_poly.entity_id
_entity_poly.type
_entity_poly.pdbx_seq_one_letter_code
_entity_poly.pdbx_strand_id
1 'polypeptide(L)'
;MRPPDSTTSRTGKTRNLTSFTARNGKKRTNARSGFRPGDVVVVKDMPYKDIPGGKTRPSVVLSSYEHNKARQDLVVAKISGSAVAGKWDLKIERWLEAGLKKPSKVVCDHITVVSKVSVRTIGRLDAETLAGVREKITLLFGL
;
A
#
# COMPACT_ATOMS: atom_id res chain seq x y z
N MET A 1 -41.59 39.23 -59.19
CA MET A 1 -40.79 40.26 -58.47
C MET A 1 -40.66 39.80 -57.02
N ARG A 2 -39.41 39.66 -56.54
CA ARG A 2 -38.86 39.08 -55.28
C ARG A 2 -39.82 38.77 -54.11
N PRO A 3 -39.57 37.67 -53.35
CA PRO A 3 -38.71 37.79 -52.16
C PRO A 3 -37.82 36.52 -51.93
N PRO A 4 -37.15 36.31 -50.77
CA PRO A 4 -35.72 36.58 -50.62
C PRO A 4 -34.90 35.43 -49.99
N ASP A 5 -33.58 35.65 -49.91
CA ASP A 5 -32.60 34.87 -49.14
C ASP A 5 -33.03 34.55 -47.71
N SER A 6 -32.75 33.32 -47.26
CA SER A 6 -31.70 33.06 -46.25
C SER A 6 -31.73 31.61 -45.72
N THR A 7 -30.55 30.99 -45.78
CA THR A 7 -29.94 30.07 -44.79
C THR A 7 -30.72 28.85 -44.29
N THR A 8 -30.21 27.64 -44.58
CA THR A 8 -30.12 26.50 -43.63
C THR A 8 -29.22 25.35 -44.14
N SER A 9 -28.20 25.02 -43.33
CA SER A 9 -27.48 23.76 -43.05
C SER A 9 -27.36 22.59 -44.08
N ARG A 10 -26.15 21.99 -44.18
CA ARG A 10 -25.79 20.68 -43.55
C ARG A 10 -24.43 20.09 -43.99
N THR A 11 -23.64 19.67 -42.98
CA THR A 11 -23.00 18.34 -42.81
C THR A 11 -21.68 17.95 -43.53
N GLY A 12 -20.73 17.43 -42.72
CA GLY A 12 -19.77 16.35 -43.07
C GLY A 12 -18.30 16.78 -43.17
N LYS A 13 -17.50 16.81 -42.08
CA LYS A 13 -16.69 15.71 -41.49
C LYS A 13 -15.91 14.87 -42.51
N THR A 14 -14.57 14.98 -42.53
CA THR A 14 -13.61 13.85 -42.48
C THR A 14 -12.21 14.39 -42.16
N ARG A 15 -11.59 13.87 -41.09
CA ARG A 15 -10.20 14.12 -40.69
C ARG A 15 -9.35 12.96 -41.23
N ASN A 16 -8.28 13.26 -41.95
CA ASN A 16 -7.34 12.25 -42.43
C ASN A 16 -6.32 11.87 -41.35
N LEU A 17 -6.17 10.55 -41.21
CA LEU A 17 -5.25 9.81 -40.35
C LEU A 17 -3.94 9.54 -41.09
N THR A 18 -2.81 9.82 -40.46
CA THR A 18 -1.53 9.10 -40.60
C THR A 18 -0.65 9.49 -39.39
N SER A 19 0.36 8.72 -39.01
CA SER A 19 0.29 7.47 -38.28
C SER A 19 1.64 7.28 -37.58
N PHE A 20 1.64 6.55 -36.45
CA PHE A 20 2.80 5.95 -35.77
C PHE A 20 3.87 6.87 -35.17
N THR A 21 3.97 6.91 -33.84
CA THR A 21 5.04 6.17 -33.13
C THR A 21 4.81 6.05 -31.63
N ALA A 22 5.09 4.83 -31.13
CA ALA A 22 5.49 4.47 -29.77
C ALA A 22 4.61 4.94 -28.59
N ARG A 23 3.48 4.25 -28.37
CA ARG A 23 2.96 4.08 -27.01
C ARG A 23 3.99 3.26 -26.22
N ASN A 24 4.80 3.95 -25.42
CA ASN A 24 5.72 3.32 -24.48
C ASN A 24 4.88 2.66 -23.37
N GLY A 25 4.38 1.47 -23.65
CA GLY A 25 3.74 0.59 -22.68
C GLY A 25 4.79 0.22 -21.64
N LYS A 26 4.85 0.98 -20.55
CA LYS A 26 5.64 0.62 -19.37
C LYS A 26 5.15 -0.78 -18.96
N LYS A 27 5.96 -1.80 -19.27
CA LYS A 27 5.72 -3.20 -18.93
C LYS A 27 5.27 -3.21 -17.46
N ARG A 28 4.00 -3.57 -17.23
CA ARG A 28 3.53 -3.93 -15.91
C ARG A 28 4.35 -5.14 -15.50
N THR A 29 5.45 -4.90 -14.79
CA THR A 29 6.18 -5.95 -14.08
C THR A 29 5.13 -6.71 -13.28
N ASN A 30 4.97 -8.01 -13.55
CA ASN A 30 4.02 -8.90 -12.88
C ASN A 30 3.88 -8.50 -11.41
N ALA A 31 2.81 -7.79 -11.08
CA ALA A 31 2.52 -7.45 -9.70
C ALA A 31 2.29 -8.80 -9.02
N ARG A 32 3.20 -9.20 -8.13
CA ARG A 32 3.06 -10.43 -7.33
C ARG A 32 1.66 -10.38 -6.72
N SER A 33 0.79 -11.27 -7.18
CA SER A 33 -0.63 -11.23 -6.85
C SER A 33 -0.81 -11.58 -5.36
N GLY A 34 -0.87 -10.56 -4.50
CA GLY A 34 -1.20 -10.69 -3.08
C GLY A 34 -0.12 -10.18 -2.13
N PHE A 35 -0.57 -9.78 -0.95
CA PHE A 35 0.26 -9.31 0.16
C PHE A 35 1.12 -10.44 0.72
N ARG A 36 2.36 -10.15 1.08
CA ARG A 36 3.32 -11.11 1.64
C ARG A 36 3.85 -10.62 2.99
N PRO A 37 4.26 -11.53 3.88
CA PRO A 37 5.00 -11.16 5.08
C PRO A 37 6.16 -10.21 4.74
N GLY A 38 6.28 -9.13 5.51
CA GLY A 38 7.29 -8.09 5.35
C GLY A 38 6.91 -6.96 4.38
N ASP A 39 5.79 -7.05 3.67
CA ASP A 39 5.28 -5.89 2.92
C ASP A 39 4.93 -4.75 3.88
N VAL A 40 5.35 -3.54 3.53
CA VAL A 40 5.01 -2.33 4.28
C VAL A 40 3.82 -1.68 3.61
N VAL A 41 2.74 -1.52 4.36
CA VAL A 41 1.45 -1.01 3.91
C VAL A 41 1.05 0.22 4.70
N VAL A 42 0.34 1.15 4.08
CA VAL A 42 -0.38 2.22 4.77
C VAL A 42 -1.81 1.75 4.98
N VAL A 43 -2.24 1.73 6.24
CA VAL A 43 -3.59 1.36 6.67
C VAL A 43 -4.36 2.65 6.95
N LYS A 44 -5.50 2.84 6.28
CA LYS A 44 -6.45 3.91 6.60
C LYS A 44 -7.26 3.56 7.85
N ASP A 45 -7.57 4.58 8.65
CA ASP A 45 -8.39 4.47 9.86
C ASP A 45 -7.94 3.34 10.80
N MET A 46 -6.62 3.21 10.98
CA MET A 46 -6.06 2.18 11.84
C MET A 46 -6.61 2.35 13.27
N PRO A 47 -7.21 1.30 13.86
CA PRO A 47 -7.75 1.37 15.21
C PRO A 47 -6.66 1.80 16.20
N TYR A 48 -7.00 2.73 17.09
CA TYR A 48 -6.06 3.20 18.12
C TYR A 48 -6.82 3.51 19.40
N LYS A 49 -6.65 2.65 20.42
CA LYS A 49 -7.10 2.85 21.81
C LYS A 49 -8.50 3.48 21.92
N ASP A 50 -9.56 2.74 21.58
CA ASP A 50 -10.98 3.09 21.75
C ASP A 50 -11.43 4.49 21.27
N ILE A 51 -10.59 5.22 20.55
CA ILE A 51 -10.87 6.57 20.06
C ILE A 51 -11.55 6.45 18.69
N PRO A 52 -12.74 7.04 18.52
CA PRO A 52 -13.37 7.17 17.21
C PRO A 52 -12.49 8.00 16.26
N GLY A 53 -12.34 7.53 15.03
CA GLY A 53 -11.43 8.15 14.04
C GLY A 53 -10.02 7.59 14.15
N GLY A 54 -9.73 6.54 13.38
CA GLY A 54 -8.39 5.97 13.29
C GLY A 54 -7.41 6.90 12.59
N LYS A 55 -6.11 6.68 12.81
CA LYS A 55 -5.06 7.43 12.09
C LYS A 55 -4.55 6.61 10.92
N THR A 56 -4.28 7.25 9.80
CA THR A 56 -3.56 6.59 8.69
C THR A 56 -2.13 6.32 9.12
N ARG A 57 -1.73 5.05 9.17
CA ARG A 57 -0.42 4.64 9.70
C ARG A 57 0.24 3.58 8.83
N PRO A 58 1.58 3.62 8.67
CA PRO A 58 2.31 2.50 8.11
C PRO A 58 2.22 1.28 9.05
N SER A 59 2.22 0.09 8.49
CA SER A 59 2.22 -1.20 9.17
C SER A 59 2.97 -2.23 8.32
N VAL A 60 3.49 -3.27 8.97
CA VAL A 60 4.09 -4.42 8.28
C VAL A 60 3.11 -5.58 8.25
N VAL A 61 2.96 -6.24 7.11
CA VAL A 61 2.18 -7.47 6.97
C VAL A 61 2.91 -8.63 7.65
N LEU A 62 2.22 -9.32 8.55
CA LEU A 62 2.73 -10.46 9.29
C LEU A 62 2.19 -11.80 8.76
N SER A 63 0.90 -11.82 8.39
CA SER A 63 0.22 -13.02 7.93
C SER A 63 0.86 -13.62 6.68
N SER A 64 0.86 -14.96 6.61
CA SER A 64 1.45 -15.74 5.51
C SER A 64 0.82 -15.40 4.16
N TYR A 65 1.53 -15.72 3.08
CA TYR A 65 1.02 -15.46 1.74
C TYR A 65 -0.25 -16.27 1.45
N GLU A 66 -0.31 -17.51 1.95
CA GLU A 66 -1.44 -18.42 1.83
C GLU A 66 -2.68 -17.84 2.52
N HIS A 67 -2.53 -17.37 3.77
CA HIS A 67 -3.59 -16.66 4.49
C HIS A 67 -4.04 -15.43 3.71
N ASN A 68 -3.08 -14.59 3.30
CA ASN A 68 -3.35 -13.35 2.57
C ASN A 68 -3.97 -13.59 1.20
N LYS A 69 -3.87 -14.78 0.60
CA LYS A 69 -4.53 -15.10 -0.66
C LYS A 69 -5.99 -15.53 -0.42
N ALA A 70 -6.25 -16.30 0.63
CA ALA A 70 -7.55 -16.87 0.93
C ALA A 70 -8.53 -15.91 1.63
N ARG A 71 -8.01 -14.87 2.30
CA ARG A 71 -8.77 -14.02 3.23
C ARG A 71 -8.90 -12.59 2.74
N GLN A 72 -9.92 -11.83 3.18
CA GLN A 72 -10.05 -10.40 2.85
C GLN A 72 -9.33 -9.48 3.85
N ASP A 73 -8.81 -10.08 4.91
CA ASP A 73 -8.12 -9.46 6.01
C ASP A 73 -6.61 -9.78 6.01
N LEU A 74 -5.84 -8.89 6.64
CA LEU A 74 -4.41 -9.02 6.87
C LEU A 74 -4.13 -8.92 8.37
N VAL A 75 -3.21 -9.73 8.88
CA VAL A 75 -2.62 -9.55 10.21
C VAL A 75 -1.40 -8.65 10.03
N VAL A 76 -1.38 -7.52 10.74
CA VAL A 76 -0.33 -6.50 10.61
C VAL A 76 0.20 -6.07 11.97
N ALA A 77 1.47 -5.68 12.02
CA ALA A 77 2.04 -4.93 13.15
C ALA A 77 2.23 -3.46 12.79
N LYS A 78 1.93 -2.58 13.74
CA LYS A 78 2.06 -1.13 13.57
C LYS A 78 3.52 -0.72 13.34
N ILE A 79 3.73 0.27 12.47
CA ILE A 79 4.98 1.03 12.37
C ILE A 79 4.79 2.41 13.00
N SER A 80 5.76 2.82 13.82
CA SER A 80 5.78 4.13 14.48
C SER A 80 7.06 4.88 14.16
N GLY A 81 6.97 6.19 13.92
CA GLY A 81 8.13 7.07 13.78
C GLY A 81 8.50 7.81 15.06
N SER A 82 8.16 7.25 16.22
CA SER A 82 8.61 7.70 17.54
C SER A 82 9.89 6.96 17.93
N ALA A 83 10.69 7.51 18.83
CA ALA A 83 11.90 6.86 19.34
C ALA A 83 11.61 5.45 19.89
N VAL A 84 12.57 4.54 19.76
CA VAL A 84 12.53 3.18 20.35
C VAL A 84 12.47 3.31 21.87
N ALA A 85 11.54 2.60 22.50
CA ALA A 85 11.25 2.78 23.93
C ALA A 85 10.87 1.49 24.67
N GLY A 86 10.96 0.31 24.04
CA GLY A 86 10.56 -0.95 24.68
C GLY A 86 11.16 -2.20 24.06
N LYS A 87 11.09 -3.32 24.81
CA LYS A 87 11.60 -4.64 24.41
C LYS A 87 11.01 -5.13 23.07
N TRP A 88 9.75 -4.79 22.80
CA TRP A 88 9.01 -5.25 21.62
C TRP A 88 9.14 -4.31 20.41
N ASP A 89 9.84 -3.19 20.57
CA ASP A 89 10.17 -2.33 19.44
C ASP A 89 11.35 -2.90 18.66
N LEU A 90 11.27 -2.82 17.33
CA LEU A 90 12.38 -3.12 16.43
C LEU A 90 12.63 -1.94 15.50
N LYS A 91 13.84 -1.38 15.55
CA LYS A 91 14.24 -0.30 14.64
C LYS A 91 14.29 -0.79 13.20
N ILE A 92 13.83 0.05 12.27
CA ILE A 92 13.94 -0.19 10.83
C ILE A 92 15.12 0.64 10.33
N GLU A 93 16.28 0.00 10.14
CA GLU A 93 17.49 0.70 9.69
C GLU A 93 17.33 1.22 8.25
N ARG A 94 16.84 0.37 7.34
CA ARG A 94 16.58 0.68 5.93
C ARG A 94 15.18 1.25 5.70
N TRP A 95 14.83 2.27 6.48
CA TRP A 95 13.48 2.84 6.49
C TRP A 95 13.10 3.51 5.15
N LEU A 96 14.07 4.09 4.45
CA LEU A 96 13.83 4.77 3.17
C LEU A 96 13.45 3.76 2.08
N GLU A 97 14.18 2.65 2.01
CA GLU A 97 13.93 1.53 1.09
C GLU A 97 12.60 0.81 1.42
N ALA A 98 12.21 0.81 2.70
CA ALA A 98 10.91 0.35 3.16
C ALA A 98 9.75 1.30 2.79
N GLY A 99 10.02 2.44 2.13
CA GLY A 99 9.02 3.41 1.69
C GLY A 99 8.54 4.35 2.79
N LEU A 100 9.25 4.41 3.93
CA LEU A 100 8.91 5.27 5.05
C LEU A 100 9.54 6.66 4.85
N LYS A 101 8.87 7.69 5.37
CA LYS A 101 9.31 9.09 5.20
C LYS A 101 10.33 9.56 6.24
N LYS A 102 10.53 8.77 7.30
CA LYS A 102 11.41 9.11 8.43
C LYS A 102 11.86 7.84 9.16
N PRO A 103 12.94 7.91 9.96
CA PRO A 103 13.33 6.84 10.87
C PRO A 103 12.13 6.33 11.67
N SER A 104 11.98 5.01 11.71
CA SER A 104 10.80 4.35 12.25
C SER A 104 11.14 3.00 12.88
N LYS A 105 10.19 2.44 13.61
CA LYS A 105 10.26 1.13 14.27
C LYS A 105 8.99 0.33 14.03
N VAL A 106 9.12 -1.00 14.01
CA VAL A 106 7.99 -1.92 14.16
C VAL A 106 7.67 -2.04 15.65
N VAL A 107 6.40 -1.90 16.01
CA VAL A 107 5.90 -2.09 17.38
C VAL A 107 5.33 -3.51 17.43
N CYS A 108 6.16 -4.51 17.77
CA CYS A 108 5.84 -5.92 17.54
C CYS A 108 4.74 -6.46 18.45
N ASP A 109 4.47 -5.80 19.58
CA ASP A 109 3.37 -6.08 20.50
C ASP A 109 2.07 -5.34 20.15
N HIS A 110 2.05 -4.57 19.05
CA HIS A 110 0.85 -3.90 18.54
C HIS A 110 0.39 -4.55 17.23
N ILE A 111 -0.18 -5.75 17.37
CA ILE A 111 -0.71 -6.57 16.27
C ILE A 111 -2.21 -6.34 16.14
N THR A 112 -2.69 -6.17 14.91
CA THR A 112 -4.12 -5.99 14.62
C THR A 112 -4.50 -6.61 13.27
N VAL A 113 -5.79 -6.77 13.05
CA VAL A 113 -6.37 -7.28 11.80
C VAL A 113 -6.98 -6.12 11.03
N VAL A 114 -6.66 -6.01 9.74
CA VAL A 114 -7.12 -4.91 8.88
C VAL A 114 -7.71 -5.45 7.59
N SER A 115 -8.74 -4.78 7.06
CA SER A 115 -9.31 -5.14 5.77
C SER A 115 -8.39 -4.72 4.63
N LYS A 116 -8.21 -5.57 3.61
CA LYS A 116 -7.38 -5.24 2.44
C LYS A 116 -7.84 -4.00 1.68
N VAL A 117 -9.13 -3.64 1.78
CA VAL A 117 -9.65 -2.45 1.09
C VAL A 117 -9.15 -1.14 1.73
N SER A 118 -8.72 -1.19 2.99
CA SER A 118 -8.17 -0.02 3.70
C SER A 118 -6.66 0.11 3.56
N VAL A 119 -5.97 -0.81 2.88
CA VAL A 119 -4.52 -0.84 2.81
C VAL A 119 -3.95 -0.52 1.42
N ARG A 120 -2.78 0.11 1.40
CA ARG A 120 -1.98 0.33 0.19
C ARG A 120 -0.51 0.02 0.46
N THR A 121 0.10 -0.85 -0.33
CA THR A 121 1.55 -1.14 -0.24
C THR A 121 2.38 0.09 -0.60
N ILE A 122 3.40 0.37 0.21
CA ILE A 122 4.34 1.48 0.02
C ILE A 122 5.81 1.03 -0.05
N GLY A 123 6.11 -0.20 0.36
CA GLY A 123 7.46 -0.75 0.32
C GLY A 123 7.52 -2.14 0.94
N ARG A 124 8.73 -2.55 1.34
CA ARG A 124 8.98 -3.85 1.96
C ARG A 124 10.14 -3.73 2.94
N LEU A 125 10.06 -4.43 4.07
CA LEU A 125 11.20 -4.55 4.97
C LEU A 125 12.33 -5.34 4.30
N ASP A 126 13.56 -4.99 4.62
CA ASP A 126 14.71 -5.82 4.29
C ASP A 126 14.67 -7.15 5.09
N ALA A 127 15.49 -8.11 4.67
CA ALA A 127 15.47 -9.46 5.22
C ALA A 127 15.87 -9.51 6.69
N GLU A 128 16.82 -8.68 7.12
CA GLU A 128 17.33 -8.64 8.50
C GLU A 128 16.27 -8.07 9.44
N THR A 129 15.68 -6.92 9.07
CA THR A 129 14.57 -6.35 9.83
C THR A 129 13.39 -7.33 9.90
N LEU A 130 13.03 -8.00 8.80
CA LEU A 130 11.94 -8.98 8.81
C LEU A 130 12.23 -10.20 9.71
N ALA A 131 13.49 -10.65 9.77
CA ALA A 131 13.90 -11.73 10.67
C ALA A 131 13.74 -11.30 12.14
N GLY A 132 14.20 -10.10 12.50
CA GLY A 132 14.04 -9.55 13.86
C GLY A 132 12.57 -9.35 14.26
N VAL A 133 11.69 -9.00 13.32
CA VAL A 133 10.24 -8.92 13.57
C VAL A 133 9.69 -10.31 13.92
N ARG A 134 10.07 -11.34 13.16
CA ARG A 134 9.62 -12.72 13.40
C ARG A 134 10.10 -13.24 14.76
N GLU A 135 11.34 -12.98 15.11
CA GLU A 135 11.90 -13.36 16.42
C GLU A 135 11.11 -12.73 17.57
N LYS A 136 10.90 -11.40 17.52
CA LYS A 136 10.14 -10.70 18.57
C LYS A 136 8.70 -11.17 18.67
N ILE A 137 8.05 -11.48 17.55
CA ILE A 137 6.68 -12.00 17.53
C ILE A 137 6.63 -13.42 18.10
N THR A 138 7.60 -14.27 17.76
CA THR A 138 7.75 -15.63 18.32
C THR A 138 7.86 -15.55 19.85
N LEU A 139 8.75 -14.68 20.35
CA LEU A 139 8.90 -14.40 21.78
C LEU A 139 7.63 -13.82 22.42
N LEU A 140 6.89 -12.96 21.72
CA LEU A 140 5.64 -12.36 22.22
C LEU A 140 4.55 -13.42 22.42
N PHE A 141 4.45 -14.39 21.50
CA PHE A 141 3.44 -15.45 21.55
C PHE A 141 3.88 -16.69 22.34
N GLY A 142 5.12 -16.72 22.86
CA GLY A 142 5.65 -17.87 23.60
C GLY A 142 5.86 -19.11 22.73
N LEU A 143 6.22 -18.89 21.46
CA LEU A 143 6.49 -19.94 20.45
C LEU A 143 7.99 -20.24 20.33
#